data_AF-A0A1H1W4Z7-F1
#
_entry.id   AF-A0A1H1W4Z7-F1
#
_cell.length_a   1.000
_cell.length_b   1.000
_cell.length_c   1.000
_cell.angle_alpha   90.00
_cell.angle_beta   90.00
_cell.angle_gamma   90.00
#
_symmetry.space_group_name_H-M   'P 1'
#
loop_
_entity.id
_entity.type
_entity.pdbx_description
1 polymer ?
#
loop_
_entity_poly.entity_id
_entity_poly.type
_entity_poly.pdbx_seq_one_letter_code
_entity_poly.pdbx_strand_id
1 'polypeptide(L)'
;MKLIVHPEPNEPPASGAHEAQSLPTPAAAPLTSLAGVSPFPSVQRPVADRGAADRAAQLGRDAVLSATPVRLLTMLYDRLLLDLSRAEQAQLAENWPAASEQLQHAQAILTELSGSLKLDVWDGADGLLALYTYVTNALVMANIHRDVARTRESIVLLEPLRQTWHDAAAILPAAPATLGAGALGIA
;
A
#
# COMPACT_ATOMS: atom_id res chain seq x y z
N MET A 1 63.81 6.18 11.88
CA MET A 1 63.75 5.26 10.71
C MET A 1 62.89 5.92 9.65
N LYS A 2 63.44 6.17 8.46
CA LYS A 2 62.89 7.02 7.39
C LYS A 2 62.32 6.10 6.30
N LEU A 3 61.09 6.33 5.84
CA LEU A 3 60.56 5.81 4.57
C LEU A 3 59.55 6.85 4.05
N ILE A 4 60.02 7.95 3.45
CA ILE A 4 60.16 8.15 2.00
C ILE A 4 58.87 7.79 1.24
N VAL A 5 58.05 8.83 1.10
CA VAL A 5 57.06 9.15 0.05
C VAL A 5 57.55 8.77 -1.34
N HIS A 6 56.67 8.30 -2.24
CA HIS A 6 56.46 8.91 -3.56
C HIS A 6 55.08 8.54 -4.15
N PRO A 7 54.32 9.53 -4.69
CA PRO A 7 53.02 9.37 -5.35
C PRO A 7 53.18 9.16 -6.87
N GLU A 8 52.25 8.43 -7.49
CA GLU A 8 52.09 8.40 -8.96
C GLU A 8 50.86 9.23 -9.35
N PRO A 9 51.01 10.28 -10.16
CA PRO A 9 49.91 10.98 -10.82
C PRO A 9 49.92 10.69 -12.34
N ASN A 10 48.78 10.30 -12.94
CA ASN A 10 48.47 10.75 -14.30
C ASN A 10 47.06 10.42 -14.79
N GLU A 11 46.35 11.44 -15.25
CA GLU A 11 45.21 11.41 -16.18
C GLU A 11 45.26 12.74 -16.97
N PRO A 12 44.51 12.96 -18.06
CA PRO A 12 44.37 12.31 -19.40
C PRO A 12 44.79 13.37 -20.47
N PRO A 13 44.17 13.64 -21.67
CA PRO A 13 43.24 12.94 -22.58
C PRO A 13 43.63 13.06 -24.10
N ALA A 14 42.94 12.35 -25.01
CA ALA A 14 42.62 12.77 -26.40
C ALA A 14 41.99 11.58 -27.18
N SER A 15 40.74 11.70 -27.63
CA SER A 15 40.35 12.21 -28.95
C SER A 15 40.13 11.08 -29.96
N GLY A 16 38.88 10.96 -30.42
CA GLY A 16 38.45 9.98 -31.40
C GLY A 16 36.98 10.17 -31.73
N ALA A 17 36.65 11.34 -32.26
CA ALA A 17 35.38 11.61 -32.93
C ALA A 17 35.47 11.08 -34.37
N HIS A 18 34.71 10.05 -34.72
CA HIS A 18 34.31 9.60 -36.07
C HIS A 18 33.23 8.53 -35.76
N GLU A 19 32.01 8.49 -36.30
CA GLU A 19 31.53 8.92 -37.60
C GLU A 19 29.99 8.92 -37.56
N ALA A 20 29.38 10.02 -38.00
CA ALA A 20 27.97 10.06 -38.34
C ALA A 20 27.79 9.38 -39.71
N GLN A 21 26.91 8.38 -39.81
CA GLN A 21 26.38 7.95 -41.09
C GLN A 21 24.85 7.96 -41.06
N SER A 22 24.32 8.95 -41.77
CA SER A 22 22.91 9.13 -42.12
C SER A 22 22.53 8.21 -43.28
N LEU A 23 21.40 7.51 -43.11
CA LEU A 23 20.29 7.24 -44.06
C LEU A 23 20.60 6.72 -45.49
N PRO A 24 19.78 5.79 -46.02
CA PRO A 24 18.56 6.26 -46.70
C PRO A 24 17.29 5.43 -46.44
N THR A 25 16.19 6.17 -46.25
CA THR A 25 14.83 5.75 -46.61
C THR A 25 14.72 5.59 -48.13
N PRO A 26 13.97 4.61 -48.63
CA PRO A 26 13.21 4.83 -49.85
C PRO A 26 11.70 4.72 -49.60
N ALA A 27 11.04 5.84 -49.89
CA ALA A 27 9.61 5.91 -50.13
C ALA A 27 9.28 5.27 -51.49
N ALA A 28 8.19 4.50 -51.57
CA ALA A 28 7.39 4.36 -52.79
C ALA A 28 5.99 3.82 -52.46
N ALA A 29 5.00 4.44 -53.09
CA ALA A 29 3.57 4.34 -52.83
C ALA A 29 2.87 3.24 -53.69
N PRO A 30 1.56 3.35 -53.99
CA PRO A 30 0.51 2.43 -53.55
C PRO A 30 0.18 1.32 -54.57
N LEU A 31 -0.23 0.14 -54.08
CA LEU A 31 -0.85 -0.89 -54.92
C LEU A 31 -2.35 -0.94 -54.66
N THR A 32 -3.09 -0.57 -55.70
CA THR A 32 -4.54 -0.68 -55.85
C THR A 32 -5.00 -2.14 -55.82
N SER A 33 -5.95 -2.40 -54.91
CA SER A 33 -7.14 -3.26 -55.01
C SER A 33 -7.07 -4.56 -55.84
N LEU A 34 -7.15 -5.70 -55.16
CA LEU A 34 -7.88 -6.87 -55.64
C LEU A 34 -8.71 -7.49 -54.50
N ALA A 35 -9.96 -7.77 -54.83
CA ALA A 35 -11.01 -8.27 -53.98
C ALA A 35 -10.62 -9.55 -53.19
N GLY A 36 -10.92 -9.53 -51.90
CA GLY A 36 -10.88 -10.70 -51.03
C GLY A 36 -11.93 -10.53 -49.94
N VAL A 37 -13.14 -11.04 -50.18
CA VAL A 37 -14.17 -11.21 -49.16
C VAL A 37 -13.63 -12.18 -48.11
N SER A 38 -13.25 -11.65 -46.94
CA SER A 38 -12.98 -12.44 -45.74
C SER A 38 -14.24 -12.46 -44.88
N PRO A 39 -14.80 -13.64 -44.53
CA PRO A 39 -15.87 -13.75 -43.56
C PRO A 39 -15.24 -14.02 -42.20
N PHE A 40 -14.71 -13.00 -41.53
CA PHE A 40 -14.37 -13.10 -40.12
C PHE A 40 -15.07 -11.97 -39.36
N PRO A 41 -15.91 -12.29 -38.37
CA PRO A 41 -16.52 -11.27 -37.53
C PRO A 41 -15.43 -10.61 -36.69
N SER A 42 -15.31 -9.29 -36.80
CA SER A 42 -14.53 -8.48 -35.87
C SER A 42 -15.04 -8.74 -34.45
N VAL A 43 -14.27 -9.49 -33.65
CA VAL A 43 -14.51 -9.59 -32.21
C VAL A 43 -14.15 -8.22 -31.63
N GLN A 44 -15.18 -7.41 -31.44
CA GLN A 44 -15.13 -6.21 -30.62
C GLN A 44 -14.62 -6.61 -29.23
N ARG A 45 -13.41 -6.20 -28.83
CA ARG A 45 -12.96 -6.39 -27.46
C ARG A 45 -13.93 -5.64 -26.54
N PRO A 46 -14.57 -6.30 -25.55
CA PRO A 46 -15.40 -5.60 -24.59
C PRO A 46 -14.49 -4.67 -23.78
N VAL A 47 -14.87 -3.39 -23.70
CA VAL A 47 -14.32 -2.45 -22.72
C VAL A 47 -14.89 -2.78 -21.33
N ALA A 48 -14.52 -3.95 -20.81
CA ALA A 48 -14.60 -4.27 -19.40
C ALA A 48 -13.13 -4.33 -18.96
N ASP A 49 -12.60 -3.38 -18.20
CA ASP A 49 -12.83 -3.35 -16.77
C ASP A 49 -12.20 -2.05 -16.20
N ARG A 50 -12.89 -0.92 -16.33
CA ARG A 50 -12.60 0.27 -15.49
C ARG A 50 -13.68 0.47 -14.45
N GLY A 51 -14.93 0.18 -14.80
CA GLY A 51 -16.08 0.31 -13.92
C GLY A 51 -16.10 -0.63 -12.70
N ALA A 52 -15.47 -1.83 -12.73
CA ALA A 52 -15.45 -2.68 -11.53
C ALA A 52 -14.37 -2.24 -10.54
N ALA A 53 -13.20 -1.83 -11.03
CA ALA A 53 -12.16 -1.20 -10.22
C ALA A 53 -12.63 0.14 -9.63
N ASP A 54 -13.29 0.99 -10.43
CA ASP A 54 -13.86 2.26 -9.97
C ASP A 54 -14.98 2.04 -8.95
N ARG A 55 -15.87 1.05 -9.15
CA ARG A 55 -16.90 0.69 -8.16
C ARG A 55 -16.31 0.07 -6.90
N ALA A 56 -15.29 -0.77 -6.99
CA ALA A 56 -14.60 -1.32 -5.83
C ALA A 56 -13.91 -0.20 -5.02
N ALA A 57 -13.32 0.78 -5.70
CA ALA A 57 -12.76 1.98 -5.08
C ALA A 57 -13.85 2.90 -4.50
N GLN A 58 -14.98 3.06 -5.18
CA GLN A 58 -16.16 3.80 -4.67
C GLN A 58 -16.72 3.12 -3.41
N LEU A 59 -16.93 1.80 -3.42
CA LEU A 59 -17.40 1.02 -2.27
C LEU A 59 -16.43 1.12 -1.08
N GLY A 60 -15.12 1.15 -1.34
CA GLY A 60 -14.11 1.40 -0.31
C GLY A 60 -14.22 2.80 0.31
N ARG A 61 -14.49 3.82 -0.50
CA ARG A 61 -14.70 5.21 -0.02
C ARG A 61 -16.01 5.37 0.75
N ASP A 62 -17.11 4.84 0.22
CA ASP A 62 -18.45 4.96 0.81
C ASP A 62 -18.58 4.16 2.11
N ALA A 63 -17.86 3.03 2.22
CA ALA A 63 -17.74 2.28 3.47
C ALA A 63 -17.04 3.10 4.56
N VAL A 64 -16.04 3.91 4.23
CA VAL A 64 -15.38 4.80 5.21
C VAL A 64 -16.31 5.94 5.66
N LEU A 65 -17.14 6.46 4.75
CA LEU A 65 -18.07 7.57 5.03
C LEU A 65 -19.34 7.15 5.80
N SER A 66 -19.68 5.86 5.80
CA SER A 66 -20.91 5.33 6.42
C SER A 66 -20.64 4.28 7.52
N ALA A 67 -19.38 3.94 7.76
CA ALA A 67 -19.01 2.96 8.77
C ALA A 67 -19.23 3.53 10.18
N THR A 68 -19.82 2.70 11.04
CA THR A 68 -19.85 2.99 12.47
C THR A 68 -18.41 3.07 13.01
N PRO A 69 -18.15 3.85 14.08
CA PRO A 69 -16.81 3.94 14.68
C PRO A 69 -16.17 2.58 14.98
N VAL A 70 -16.97 1.61 15.41
CA VAL A 70 -16.54 0.22 15.66
C VAL A 70 -16.15 -0.49 14.37
N ARG A 71 -16.88 -0.29 13.27
CA ARG A 71 -16.52 -0.85 11.97
C ARG A 71 -15.21 -0.26 11.45
N LEU A 72 -15.00 1.05 11.58
CA LEU A 72 -13.73 1.70 11.22
C LEU A 72 -12.56 1.12 12.03
N LEU A 73 -12.73 0.92 13.34
CA LEU A 73 -11.72 0.30 14.19
C LEU A 73 -11.32 -1.10 13.69
N THR A 74 -12.30 -1.97 13.42
CA THR A 74 -12.02 -3.32 12.90
C THR A 74 -11.30 -3.28 11.55
N MET A 75 -11.67 -2.35 10.66
CA MET A 75 -11.02 -2.17 9.36
C MET A 75 -9.58 -1.67 9.48
N LEU A 76 -9.29 -0.79 10.46
CA LEU A 76 -7.93 -0.33 10.72
C LEU A 76 -7.04 -1.47 11.21
N TYR A 77 -7.53 -2.32 12.11
CA TYR A 77 -6.80 -3.50 12.56
C TYR A 77 -6.61 -4.54 11.44
N ASP A 78 -7.62 -4.76 10.61
CA ASP A 78 -7.49 -5.62 9.41
C ASP A 78 -6.40 -5.09 8.48
N ARG A 79 -6.40 -3.79 8.23
CA ARG A 79 -5.40 -3.16 7.37
C ARG A 79 -4.01 -3.22 7.98
N LEU A 80 -3.88 -2.96 9.27
CA LEU A 80 -2.61 -3.03 10.01
C LEU A 80 -1.98 -4.42 9.87
N LEU A 81 -2.72 -5.49 10.15
CA LEU A 81 -2.20 -6.86 10.07
C LEU A 81 -1.87 -7.26 8.62
N LEU A 82 -2.66 -6.79 7.64
CA LEU A 82 -2.37 -6.99 6.23
C LEU A 82 -1.05 -6.33 5.82
N ASP A 83 -0.82 -5.08 6.23
CA ASP A 83 0.43 -4.36 5.92
C ASP A 83 1.63 -5.05 6.58
N LEU A 84 1.50 -5.51 7.83
CA LEU A 84 2.58 -6.25 8.51
C LEU A 84 2.90 -7.58 7.81
N SER A 85 1.90 -8.34 7.37
CA SER A 85 2.11 -9.57 6.61
C SER A 85 2.81 -9.30 5.26
N ARG A 86 2.41 -8.24 4.55
CA ARG A 86 3.06 -7.82 3.30
C ARG A 86 4.49 -7.33 3.53
N ALA A 87 4.72 -6.59 4.61
CA ALA A 87 6.05 -6.18 5.03
C ALA A 87 6.94 -7.39 5.29
N GLU A 88 6.46 -8.38 6.04
CA GLU A 88 7.19 -9.62 6.32
C GLU A 88 7.56 -10.35 5.01
N GLN A 89 6.60 -10.55 4.11
CA GLN A 89 6.84 -11.19 2.82
C GLN A 89 7.88 -10.43 1.98
N ALA A 90 7.81 -9.10 1.95
CA ALA A 90 8.78 -8.26 1.26
C ALA A 90 10.17 -8.32 1.91
N GLN A 91 10.27 -8.36 3.24
CA GLN A 91 11.53 -8.53 3.96
C GLN A 91 12.17 -9.89 3.64
N LEU A 92 11.37 -10.97 3.60
CA LEU A 92 11.84 -12.32 3.24
C LEU A 92 12.32 -12.40 1.78
N ALA A 93 11.70 -11.63 0.88
CA ALA A 93 12.11 -11.51 -0.52
C ALA A 93 13.22 -10.46 -0.73
N GLU A 94 13.74 -9.86 0.35
CA GLU A 94 14.73 -8.77 0.33
C GLU A 94 14.31 -7.54 -0.51
N ASN A 95 13.00 -7.35 -0.71
CA ASN A 95 12.45 -6.16 -1.35
C ASN A 95 12.26 -5.05 -0.29
N TRP A 96 13.38 -4.45 0.12
CA TRP A 96 13.42 -3.43 1.17
C TRP A 96 12.58 -2.18 0.90
N PRO A 97 12.48 -1.65 -0.34
CA PRO A 97 11.57 -0.53 -0.63
C PRO A 97 10.11 -0.88 -0.34
N ALA A 98 9.64 -2.05 -0.80
CA ALA A 98 8.28 -2.48 -0.55
C ALA A 98 8.03 -2.76 0.94
N ALA A 99 8.98 -3.40 1.63
CA ALA A 99 8.88 -3.62 3.07
C ALA A 99 8.76 -2.29 3.84
N SER A 100 9.60 -1.31 3.50
CA SER A 100 9.60 0.00 4.15
C SER A 100 8.29 0.75 3.94
N GLU A 101 7.70 0.69 2.74
CA GLU A 101 6.40 1.29 2.46
C GLU A 101 5.30 0.71 3.37
N GLN A 102 5.22 -0.63 3.45
CA GLN A 102 4.22 -1.31 4.28
C GLN A 102 4.43 -1.04 5.78
N LEU A 103 5.69 -1.07 6.26
CA LEU A 103 6.00 -0.79 7.66
C LEU A 103 5.69 0.66 8.05
N GLN A 104 5.92 1.63 7.17
CA GLN A 104 5.57 3.03 7.42
C GLN A 104 4.06 3.23 7.48
N HIS A 105 3.31 2.59 6.58
CA HIS A 105 1.84 2.65 6.61
C HIS A 105 1.27 2.02 7.89
N ALA A 106 1.80 0.87 8.32
CA ALA A 106 1.43 0.24 9.60
C ALA A 106 1.68 1.18 10.80
N GLN A 107 2.82 1.89 10.82
CA GLN A 107 3.13 2.88 11.86
C GLN A 107 2.18 4.08 11.86
N ALA A 108 1.75 4.54 10.68
CA ALA A 108 0.74 5.59 10.57
C ALA A 108 -0.59 5.15 11.20
N ILE A 109 -1.05 3.93 10.92
CA ILE A 109 -2.27 3.37 11.55
C ILE A 109 -2.13 3.30 13.07
N LEU A 110 -1.00 2.83 13.59
CA LEU A 110 -0.75 2.78 15.04
C LEU A 110 -0.75 4.17 15.69
N THR A 111 -0.27 5.18 14.98
CA THR A 111 -0.27 6.57 15.43
C THR A 111 -1.71 7.10 15.54
N GLU A 112 -2.55 6.85 14.54
CA GLU A 112 -3.97 7.22 14.58
C GLU A 112 -4.72 6.48 15.69
N LEU A 113 -4.50 5.17 15.85
CA LEU A 113 -5.09 4.38 16.93
C LEU A 113 -4.71 4.93 18.31
N SER A 114 -3.43 5.26 18.49
CA SER A 114 -2.93 5.85 19.74
C SER A 114 -3.55 7.22 20.01
N GLY A 115 -3.64 8.09 19.00
CA GLY A 115 -4.25 9.42 19.11
C GLY A 115 -5.75 9.39 19.37
N SER A 116 -6.44 8.32 18.98
CA SER A 116 -7.88 8.14 19.20
C SER A 116 -8.23 7.61 20.61
N LEU A 117 -7.24 7.14 21.36
CA LEU A 117 -7.46 6.46 22.63
C LEU A 117 -7.84 7.44 23.74
N LYS A 118 -8.89 7.13 24.51
CA LYS A 118 -9.31 7.89 25.69
C LYS A 118 -8.79 7.22 26.95
N LEU A 119 -7.73 7.78 27.53
CA LEU A 119 -7.03 7.18 28.68
C LEU A 119 -7.89 7.18 29.96
N ASP A 120 -8.69 8.22 30.17
CA ASP A 120 -9.46 8.38 31.42
C ASP A 120 -10.78 7.58 31.47
N VAL A 121 -11.06 6.75 30.45
CA VAL A 121 -12.35 6.06 30.32
C VAL A 121 -12.32 4.65 30.92
N TRP A 122 -11.16 4.00 30.97
CA TRP A 122 -11.03 2.63 31.47
C TRP A 122 -9.58 2.27 31.82
N ASP A 123 -9.41 1.42 32.84
CA ASP A 123 -8.10 1.10 33.46
C ASP A 123 -7.07 0.44 32.53
N GLY A 124 -7.50 -0.17 31.42
CA GLY A 124 -6.59 -0.82 30.48
C GLY A 124 -6.09 0.09 29.35
N ALA A 125 -6.51 1.35 29.30
CA ALA A 125 -6.10 2.28 28.26
C ALA A 125 -4.59 2.52 28.25
N ASP A 126 -3.98 2.69 29.43
CA ASP A 126 -2.52 2.86 29.55
C ASP A 126 -1.74 1.65 29.04
N GLY A 127 -2.22 0.44 29.32
CA GLY A 127 -1.61 -0.80 28.83
C GLY A 127 -1.68 -0.90 27.30
N LEU A 128 -2.81 -0.50 26.72
CA LEU A 128 -2.99 -0.50 25.26
C LEU A 128 -2.10 0.56 24.59
N LEU A 129 -1.99 1.76 25.17
CA LEU A 129 -1.08 2.80 24.69
C LEU A 129 0.39 2.36 24.75
N ALA A 130 0.79 1.71 25.85
CA ALA A 130 2.14 1.17 26.02
C ALA A 130 2.45 0.12 24.95
N LEU A 131 1.49 -0.76 24.65
CA LEU A 131 1.64 -1.76 23.59
C LEU A 131 1.78 -1.12 22.21
N TYR A 132 0.94 -0.13 21.87
CA TYR A 132 1.08 0.58 20.59
C TYR A 132 2.43 1.29 20.47
N THR A 133 2.89 1.91 21.54
CA THR A 133 4.20 2.56 21.61
C THR A 133 5.34 1.56 21.39
N TYR A 134 5.27 0.39 22.05
CA TYR A 134 6.22 -0.70 21.86
C TYR A 134 6.26 -1.17 20.41
N VAL A 135 5.10 -1.53 19.84
CA VAL A 135 5.02 -2.04 18.48
C VAL A 135 5.51 -1.00 17.48
N THR A 136 5.16 0.26 17.65
CA THR A 136 5.63 1.34 16.77
C THR A 136 7.15 1.41 16.75
N ASN A 137 7.81 1.37 17.92
CA ASN A 137 9.27 1.32 17.99
C ASN A 137 9.84 0.03 17.37
N ALA A 138 9.22 -1.12 17.64
CA ALA A 138 9.63 -2.40 17.04
C ALA A 138 9.60 -2.36 15.52
N LEU A 139 8.59 -1.74 14.90
CA LEU A 139 8.49 -1.59 13.44
C LEU A 139 9.52 -0.61 12.87
N VAL A 140 9.82 0.49 13.58
CA VAL A 140 10.94 1.38 13.20
C VAL A 140 12.25 0.60 13.20
N MET A 141 12.52 -0.17 14.26
CA MET A 141 13.72 -0.99 14.37
C MET A 141 13.76 -2.10 13.32
N ALA A 142 12.61 -2.73 13.02
CA ALA A 142 12.48 -3.73 11.96
C ALA A 142 12.85 -3.15 10.58
N ASN A 143 12.45 -1.90 10.31
CA ASN A 143 12.75 -1.25 9.04
C ASN A 143 14.23 -0.85 8.94
N ILE A 144 14.78 -0.19 9.97
CA ILE A 144 16.17 0.27 9.99
C ILE A 144 17.16 -0.90 9.92
N HIS A 145 16.91 -1.95 10.71
CA HIS A 145 17.82 -3.09 10.85
C HIS A 145 17.47 -4.27 9.95
N ARG A 146 16.41 -4.15 9.13
CA ARG A 146 15.91 -5.23 8.26
C ARG A 146 15.57 -6.50 9.06
N ASP A 147 15.05 -6.30 10.27
CA ASP A 147 14.79 -7.36 11.23
C ASP A 147 13.35 -7.89 11.07
N VAL A 148 13.21 -8.97 10.30
CA VAL A 148 11.92 -9.63 10.06
C VAL A 148 11.31 -10.25 11.33
N ALA A 149 12.14 -10.62 12.32
CA ALA A 149 11.66 -11.21 13.55
C ALA A 149 10.83 -10.20 14.35
N ARG A 150 11.22 -8.92 14.35
CA ARG A 150 10.44 -7.83 14.96
C ARG A 150 9.12 -7.56 14.27
N THR A 151 9.05 -7.71 12.94
CA THR A 151 7.78 -7.63 12.21
C THR A 151 6.86 -8.78 12.65
N ARG A 152 7.37 -10.01 12.74
CA ARG A 152 6.60 -11.18 13.21
C ARG A 152 6.12 -11.04 14.64
N GLU A 153 6.98 -10.56 15.53
CA GLU A 153 6.62 -10.30 16.92
C GLU A 153 5.45 -9.31 17.00
N SER A 154 5.53 -8.22 16.23
CA SER A 154 4.46 -7.22 16.12
C SER A 154 3.12 -7.84 15.66
N ILE A 155 3.15 -8.76 14.69
CA ILE A 155 1.96 -9.50 14.25
C ILE A 155 1.39 -10.33 15.40
N VAL A 156 2.23 -11.10 16.09
CA VAL A 156 1.81 -11.97 17.21
C VAL A 156 1.18 -11.15 18.34
N LEU A 157 1.71 -9.97 18.64
CA LEU A 157 1.17 -9.08 19.68
C LEU A 157 -0.17 -8.45 19.30
N LEU A 158 -0.35 -8.12 18.02
CA LEU A 158 -1.53 -7.39 17.55
C LEU A 158 -2.71 -8.30 17.13
N GLU A 159 -2.45 -9.55 16.72
CA GLU A 159 -3.51 -10.46 16.27
C GLU A 159 -4.59 -10.72 17.35
N PRO A 160 -4.26 -10.97 18.63
CA PRO A 160 -5.27 -11.16 19.67
C PRO A 160 -6.16 -9.93 19.86
N LEU A 161 -5.61 -8.72 19.72
CA LEU A 161 -6.38 -7.49 19.81
C LEU A 161 -7.33 -7.34 18.62
N ARG A 162 -6.84 -7.60 17.40
CA ARG A 162 -7.68 -7.63 16.20
C ARG A 162 -8.87 -8.56 16.41
N GLN A 163 -8.64 -9.79 16.87
CA GLN A 163 -9.71 -10.75 17.13
C GLN A 163 -10.69 -10.23 18.19
N THR A 164 -10.18 -9.71 19.30
CA THR A 164 -11.01 -9.16 20.39
C THR A 164 -11.93 -8.04 19.90
N TRP A 165 -11.44 -7.14 19.06
CA TRP A 165 -12.24 -6.04 18.51
C TRP A 165 -13.31 -6.54 17.53
N HIS A 166 -13.02 -7.57 16.73
CA HIS A 166 -14.01 -8.20 15.87
C HIS A 166 -15.11 -8.90 16.69
N ASP A 167 -14.73 -9.63 17.73
CA ASP A 167 -15.68 -10.30 18.62
C ASP A 167 -16.59 -9.28 19.32
N ALA A 168 -16.02 -8.20 19.85
CA ALA A 168 -16.77 -7.10 20.45
C ALA A 168 -17.72 -6.42 19.44
N ALA A 169 -17.26 -6.21 18.20
CA ALA A 169 -18.07 -5.62 17.13
C ALA A 169 -19.25 -6.51 16.74
N ALA A 170 -19.11 -7.84 16.80
CA ALA A 170 -20.18 -8.78 16.50
C ALA A 170 -21.30 -8.79 17.55
N ILE A 171 -20.99 -8.41 18.79
CA ILE A 171 -21.96 -8.35 19.90
C ILE A 171 -22.76 -7.04 19.86
N LEU A 172 -22.20 -5.96 19.30
CA LEU A 172 -22.93 -4.70 19.16
C LEU A 172 -23.99 -4.82 18.06
N PRO A 173 -25.27 -4.49 18.33
CA PRO A 173 -26.27 -4.44 17.28
C PRO A 173 -25.83 -3.40 16.23
N ALA A 174 -25.87 -3.80 14.96
CA ALA A 174 -25.65 -2.88 13.85
C ALA A 174 -26.65 -1.73 13.99
N ALA A 175 -26.18 -0.55 14.40
CA ALA A 175 -27.02 0.63 14.47
C ALA A 175 -27.61 0.82 13.07
N PRO A 176 -28.96 0.83 12.91
CA PRO A 176 -29.53 1.05 11.60
C PRO A 176 -29.02 2.41 11.12
N ALA A 177 -28.47 2.44 9.90
CA ALA A 177 -28.22 3.67 9.21
C ALA A 177 -29.57 4.37 9.08
N THR A 178 -29.85 5.32 9.98
CA THR A 178 -31.07 6.12 9.95
C THR A 178 -30.94 7.05 8.75
N LEU A 179 -31.20 6.52 7.55
CA LEU A 179 -31.55 7.32 6.40
C LEU A 179 -32.80 8.09 6.81
N GLY A 180 -32.65 9.41 6.95
CA GLY A 180 -33.75 10.34 7.16
C GLY A 180 -34.73 10.27 5.99
N ALA A 181 -35.62 9.29 6.02
CA ALA A 181 -36.81 9.24 5.22
C ALA A 181 -37.83 10.21 5.86
N GLY A 182 -37.68 11.50 5.58
CA GLY A 182 -38.55 12.50 6.18
C GLY A 182 -38.35 13.91 5.65
N ALA A 183 -38.56 14.14 4.36
CA ALA A 183 -39.00 15.43 3.81
C ALA A 183 -39.38 15.33 2.32
N LEU A 184 -40.30 14.44 1.95
CA LEU A 184 -41.11 14.60 0.74
C LEU A 184 -42.56 14.82 1.18
N GLY A 185 -42.84 16.03 1.65
CA GLY A 185 -44.18 16.53 1.89
C GLY A 185 -44.66 17.29 0.66
N ILE A 186 -45.26 16.57 -0.28
CA ILE A 186 -46.16 17.13 -1.29
C ILE A 186 -47.57 17.22 -0.68
N ALA A 187 -48.11 18.42 -0.61
CA ALA A 187 -49.54 18.71 -0.53
C ALA A 187 -49.77 20.17 -0.91
#